data_AF-A0A3P8WET2-F1
#
_entry.id   AF-A0A3P8WET2-F1
#
_cell.length_a   1.000
_cell.length_b   1.000
_cell.length_c   1.000
_cell.angle_alpha   90.00
_cell.angle_beta   90.00
_cell.angle_gamma   90.00
#
_symmetry.space_group_name_H-M   'P 1'
#
loop_
_entity.id
_entity.type
_entity.pdbx_description
1 polymer ?
#
loop_
_entity_poly.entity_id
_entity_poly.type
_entity_poly.pdbx_seq_one_letter_code
_entity_poly.pdbx_strand_id
1 'polypeptide(L)'
;RKHILIFFNLIKLCDYFIIYNIYFYYHKSGHCASFCHGSPTSVCAVIWTFHFQFSHNVLLVSMGHICKLILKSFFIFFYQQCYQLIVKRYILFLPEMRMDLVQEERKQLIREVCHGDKEALLEKEIGYNKYHHLIVDNAHGIIYCFVPKVACTNLKKFMLILKKGEPYGDPGNVTEDVHTSGAITFLSSLPKHEIAVINPFVRLISAYRNKFEHINDFFYPTYARNILRLYGNYSNPPQTAREATALGVRPSFKNFIQYLVDSKTEERSPFDEHWRQMYRLCYPCAIEFDFIGHQETLQEDAEHLLRILKLQKDIRFPHSYVNMTSPDSVENWFGTVSLEDRKTLYKIYETDFKLFGYKKPEELLRN
;
A
#
# COMPACT_ATOMS: atom_id res chain seq x y z
N ARG A 1 -12.41 26.50 -14.66
CA ARG A 1 -13.10 26.80 -15.95
C ARG A 1 -12.98 25.66 -16.97
N LYS A 2 -11.79 25.14 -17.32
CA LYS A 2 -11.65 23.98 -18.23
C LYS A 2 -12.33 22.69 -17.72
N HIS A 3 -12.29 22.41 -16.41
CA HIS A 3 -12.93 21.24 -15.79
C HIS A 3 -14.48 21.27 -15.81
N ILE A 4 -15.08 22.46 -15.78
CA ILE A 4 -16.55 22.63 -15.86
C ILE A 4 -17.05 22.34 -17.28
N LEU A 5 -16.29 22.77 -18.30
CA LEU A 5 -16.64 22.53 -19.70
C LEU A 5 -16.62 21.03 -20.06
N ILE A 6 -15.69 20.27 -19.46
CA ILE A 6 -15.58 18.82 -19.62
C ILE A 6 -16.76 18.12 -18.93
N PHE A 7 -17.15 18.57 -17.73
CA PHE A 7 -18.31 18.05 -17.01
C PHE A 7 -19.61 18.21 -17.83
N PHE A 8 -19.82 19.37 -18.47
CA PHE A 8 -20.97 19.60 -19.35
C PHE A 8 -20.95 18.74 -20.63
N ASN A 9 -19.78 18.49 -21.21
CA ASN A 9 -19.65 17.60 -22.37
C ASN A 9 -19.88 16.12 -22.02
N LEU A 10 -19.60 15.71 -20.78
CA LEU A 10 -19.84 14.35 -20.27
C LEU A 10 -21.32 14.07 -20.01
N ILE A 11 -22.06 15.06 -19.49
CA ILE A 11 -23.54 14.96 -19.36
C ILE A 11 -24.16 14.72 -20.74
N LYS A 12 -23.73 15.46 -21.76
CA LYS A 12 -24.22 15.29 -23.14
C LYS A 12 -23.93 13.91 -23.74
N LEU A 13 -22.79 13.29 -23.40
CA LEU A 13 -22.44 11.94 -23.87
C LEU A 13 -23.27 10.86 -23.19
N CYS A 14 -23.55 11.00 -21.88
CA CYS A 14 -24.48 10.13 -21.17
C CYS A 14 -25.91 10.25 -21.73
N ASP A 15 -26.37 11.47 -22.00
CA ASP A 15 -27.68 11.72 -22.60
C ASP A 15 -27.80 11.06 -23.99
N TYR A 16 -26.75 11.13 -24.81
CA TYR A 16 -26.72 10.49 -26.14
C TYR A 16 -26.80 8.97 -26.07
N PHE A 17 -26.07 8.35 -25.13
CA PHE A 17 -26.06 6.89 -24.96
C PHE A 17 -27.40 6.37 -24.41
N ILE A 18 -28.06 7.17 -23.57
CA ILE A 18 -29.39 6.88 -23.02
C ILE A 18 -30.47 6.98 -24.10
N ILE A 19 -30.46 8.05 -24.91
CA ILE A 19 -31.40 8.22 -26.02
C ILE A 19 -31.25 7.08 -27.03
N TYR A 20 -30.02 6.68 -27.35
CA TYR A 20 -29.77 5.60 -28.30
C TYR A 20 -30.32 4.24 -27.82
N ASN A 21 -30.20 3.94 -26.51
CA ASN A 21 -30.72 2.70 -25.94
C ASN A 21 -32.25 2.69 -25.77
N ILE A 22 -32.87 3.84 -25.44
CA ILE A 22 -34.33 3.98 -25.42
C ILE A 22 -34.91 3.81 -26.83
N TYR A 23 -34.25 4.40 -27.85
CA TYR A 23 -34.65 4.25 -29.26
C TYR A 23 -34.53 2.79 -29.73
N PHE A 24 -33.46 2.10 -29.33
CA PHE A 24 -33.24 0.69 -29.67
C PHE A 24 -34.22 -0.27 -28.98
N TYR A 25 -34.65 0.05 -27.75
CA TYR A 25 -35.64 -0.74 -27.01
C TYR A 25 -37.04 -0.61 -27.64
N TYR A 26 -37.46 0.60 -28.02
CA TYR A 26 -38.75 0.84 -28.69
C TYR A 26 -38.84 0.22 -30.10
N HIS A 27 -37.72 0.14 -30.83
CA HIS A 27 -37.71 -0.37 -32.20
C HIS A 27 -37.65 -1.91 -32.29
N LYS A 28 -37.28 -2.61 -31.19
CA LYS A 28 -37.26 -4.08 -31.12
C LYS A 28 -38.53 -4.70 -30.53
N SER A 29 -39.31 -3.97 -29.73
CA SER A 29 -40.56 -4.45 -29.11
C SER A 29 -41.78 -4.23 -30.01
N GLY A 30 -41.76 -4.78 -31.23
CA GLY A 30 -42.83 -4.66 -32.23
C GLY A 30 -44.12 -5.42 -31.90
N HIS A 31 -44.85 -5.03 -30.85
CA HIS A 31 -46.20 -5.55 -30.55
C HIS A 31 -47.13 -4.46 -30.02
N CYS A 32 -48.00 -3.95 -30.90
CA CYS A 32 -49.47 -4.00 -30.78
C CYS A 32 -50.08 -3.00 -31.77
N ALA A 33 -50.23 -3.43 -33.02
CA ALA A 33 -51.18 -2.84 -33.94
C ALA A 33 -51.98 -3.96 -34.60
N SER A 34 -53.27 -3.69 -34.80
CA SER A 34 -54.24 -4.41 -35.65
C SER A 34 -55.04 -5.52 -34.92
N PHE A 35 -56.37 -5.65 -35.01
CA PHE A 35 -57.37 -5.26 -36.02
C PHE A 35 -58.78 -5.15 -35.36
N CYS A 36 -59.66 -4.29 -35.87
CA CYS A 36 -61.08 -4.60 -36.12
C CYS A 36 -61.74 -3.49 -36.96
N HIS A 37 -62.10 -3.84 -38.20
CA HIS A 37 -62.72 -3.00 -39.22
C HIS A 37 -64.24 -2.88 -39.01
N GLY A 38 -64.80 -1.73 -39.43
CA GLY A 38 -66.16 -1.62 -39.99
C GLY A 38 -67.26 -1.14 -39.03
N SER A 39 -67.76 0.07 -39.28
CA SER A 39 -69.01 0.64 -38.73
C SER A 39 -70.26 0.12 -39.47
N PRO A 40 -71.50 0.50 -39.09
CA PRO A 40 -72.12 0.66 -37.75
C PRO A 40 -73.53 0.03 -37.63
N THR A 41 -74.00 -0.33 -36.43
CA THR A 41 -75.40 -0.09 -35.98
C THR A 41 -75.62 -0.32 -34.46
N SER A 42 -76.17 0.72 -33.83
CA SER A 42 -77.09 0.81 -32.67
C SER A 42 -77.12 -0.24 -31.53
N VAL A 43 -76.71 0.25 -30.35
CA VAL A 43 -77.44 0.29 -29.07
C VAL A 43 -78.15 -0.99 -28.59
N CYS A 44 -77.44 -1.79 -27.78
CA CYS A 44 -77.86 -2.27 -26.44
C CYS A 44 -76.85 -3.29 -25.90
N ALA A 45 -75.77 -2.80 -25.28
CA ALA A 45 -74.96 -3.57 -24.33
C ALA A 45 -74.38 -2.61 -23.28
N VAL A 46 -75.30 -1.85 -22.69
CA VAL A 46 -75.10 -1.03 -21.50
C VAL A 46 -75.24 -1.99 -20.30
N ILE A 47 -74.27 -1.96 -19.38
CA ILE A 47 -74.25 -2.51 -18.00
C ILE A 47 -73.29 -3.70 -17.71
N TRP A 48 -72.96 -4.61 -18.64
CA TRP A 48 -72.01 -5.71 -18.31
C TRP A 48 -70.52 -5.38 -18.52
N THR A 49 -70.21 -4.36 -19.32
CA THR A 49 -68.82 -3.91 -19.58
C THR A 49 -68.28 -2.96 -18.51
N PHE A 50 -69.13 -2.28 -17.73
CA PHE A 50 -68.67 -1.25 -16.78
C PHE A 50 -67.94 -1.79 -15.55
N HIS A 51 -68.29 -2.99 -15.07
CA HIS A 51 -67.60 -3.58 -13.91
C HIS A 51 -66.29 -4.31 -14.26
N PHE A 52 -66.12 -4.76 -15.51
CA PHE A 52 -64.88 -5.37 -16.00
C PHE A 52 -63.88 -4.32 -16.52
N GLN A 53 -64.37 -3.19 -17.07
CA GLN A 53 -63.52 -2.08 -17.51
C GLN A 53 -62.91 -1.30 -16.32
N PHE A 54 -63.59 -1.23 -15.17
CA PHE A 54 -63.08 -0.48 -14.01
C PHE A 54 -61.94 -1.22 -13.29
N SER A 55 -62.05 -2.54 -13.14
CA SER A 55 -60.99 -3.38 -12.56
C SER A 55 -59.79 -3.53 -13.50
N HIS A 56 -59.99 -3.65 -14.83
CA HIS A 56 -58.88 -3.63 -15.79
C HIS A 56 -58.18 -2.28 -15.88
N ASN A 57 -58.88 -1.15 -15.82
CA ASN A 57 -58.26 0.17 -15.86
C ASN A 57 -57.48 0.50 -14.58
N VAL A 58 -57.96 0.08 -13.40
CA VAL A 58 -57.19 0.23 -12.15
C VAL A 58 -55.96 -0.70 -12.14
N LEU A 59 -56.04 -1.91 -12.69
CA LEU A 59 -54.88 -2.79 -12.88
C LEU A 59 -53.91 -2.27 -13.95
N LEU A 60 -54.37 -1.71 -15.08
CA LEU A 60 -53.51 -1.13 -16.12
C LEU A 60 -52.85 0.19 -15.68
N VAL A 61 -53.57 1.03 -14.93
CA VAL A 61 -53.01 2.26 -14.35
C VAL A 61 -52.03 1.93 -13.23
N SER A 62 -52.33 0.96 -12.35
CA SER A 62 -51.40 0.52 -11.31
C SER A 62 -50.19 -0.23 -11.90
N MET A 63 -50.36 -1.10 -12.90
CA MET A 63 -49.24 -1.73 -13.64
C MET A 63 -48.44 -0.69 -14.42
N GLY A 64 -49.06 0.36 -14.97
CA GLY A 64 -48.36 1.48 -15.62
C GLY A 64 -47.56 2.33 -14.63
N HIS A 65 -48.09 2.56 -13.43
CA HIS A 65 -47.36 3.24 -12.35
C HIS A 65 -46.23 2.38 -11.79
N ILE A 66 -46.47 1.08 -11.58
CA ILE A 66 -45.45 0.11 -11.14
C ILE A 66 -44.37 -0.02 -12.22
N CYS A 67 -44.72 -0.10 -13.51
CA CYS A 67 -43.76 -0.15 -14.61
C CYS A 67 -42.95 1.14 -14.72
N LYS A 68 -43.56 2.32 -14.53
CA LYS A 68 -42.83 3.61 -14.44
C LYS A 68 -41.91 3.69 -13.24
N LEU A 69 -42.30 3.16 -12.08
CA LEU A 69 -41.47 3.11 -10.88
C LEU A 69 -40.31 2.12 -11.06
N ILE A 70 -40.56 0.95 -11.63
CA ILE A 70 -39.53 -0.05 -11.97
C ILE A 70 -38.56 0.55 -12.98
N LEU A 71 -39.03 1.17 -14.07
CA LEU A 71 -38.18 1.83 -15.07
C LEU A 71 -37.37 2.98 -14.46
N LYS A 72 -37.95 3.80 -13.57
CA LYS A 72 -37.21 4.83 -12.84
C LYS A 72 -36.15 4.23 -11.91
N SER A 73 -36.47 3.17 -11.17
CA SER A 73 -35.53 2.49 -10.28
C SER A 73 -34.41 1.82 -11.06
N PHE A 74 -34.71 1.17 -12.20
CA PHE A 74 -33.70 0.64 -13.11
C PHE A 74 -32.84 1.75 -13.71
N PHE A 75 -33.44 2.88 -14.12
CA PHE A 75 -32.70 4.03 -14.64
C PHE A 75 -31.77 4.64 -13.61
N ILE A 76 -32.23 4.80 -12.36
CA ILE A 76 -31.41 5.29 -11.24
C ILE A 76 -30.29 4.29 -10.94
N PHE A 77 -30.60 3.00 -10.88
CA PHE A 77 -29.60 1.95 -10.63
C PHE A 77 -28.53 1.92 -11.72
N PHE A 78 -28.91 1.93 -13.00
CA PHE A 78 -27.96 1.98 -14.12
C PHE A 78 -27.19 3.29 -14.18
N TYR A 79 -27.84 4.43 -13.91
CA TYR A 79 -27.16 5.73 -13.84
C TYR A 79 -26.13 5.74 -12.71
N GLN A 80 -26.49 5.21 -11.53
CA GLN A 80 -25.60 5.10 -10.39
C GLN A 80 -24.45 4.13 -10.65
N GLN A 81 -24.70 3.02 -11.34
CA GLN A 81 -23.66 2.04 -11.68
C GLN A 81 -22.72 2.57 -12.78
N CYS A 82 -23.25 3.27 -13.80
CA CYS A 82 -22.48 3.98 -14.81
C CYS A 82 -21.67 5.13 -14.18
N TYR A 83 -22.28 5.92 -13.28
CA TYR A 83 -21.59 6.97 -12.55
C TYR A 83 -20.44 6.40 -11.72
N GLN A 84 -20.68 5.31 -10.97
CA GLN A 84 -19.63 4.62 -10.22
C GLN A 84 -18.51 4.08 -11.12
N LEU A 85 -18.84 3.53 -12.29
CA LEU A 85 -17.86 3.05 -13.27
C LEU A 85 -17.05 4.19 -13.91
N ILE A 86 -17.70 5.28 -14.30
CA ILE A 86 -17.05 6.46 -14.91
C ILE A 86 -16.19 7.16 -13.87
N VAL A 87 -16.70 7.37 -12.65
CA VAL A 87 -15.97 7.97 -11.54
C VAL A 87 -14.79 7.10 -11.15
N LYS A 88 -14.94 5.78 -10.96
CA LYS A 88 -13.78 4.88 -10.74
C LYS A 88 -12.73 5.01 -11.84
N ARG A 89 -13.16 5.04 -13.11
CA ARG A 89 -12.25 5.10 -14.27
C ARG A 89 -11.51 6.45 -14.39
N TYR A 90 -12.16 7.56 -14.04
CA TYR A 90 -11.53 8.89 -14.06
C TYR A 90 -10.74 9.19 -12.77
N ILE A 91 -11.15 8.67 -11.62
CA ILE A 91 -10.39 8.76 -10.36
C ILE A 91 -9.04 8.05 -10.51
N LEU A 92 -9.02 6.88 -11.15
CA LEU A 92 -7.79 6.18 -11.52
C LEU A 92 -6.87 6.99 -12.45
N PHE A 93 -7.42 8.00 -13.16
CA PHE A 93 -6.69 8.78 -14.16
C PHE A 93 -6.06 10.07 -13.60
N LEU A 94 -6.41 10.48 -12.37
CA LEU A 94 -5.77 11.61 -11.69
C LEU A 94 -4.76 11.07 -10.66
N PRO A 95 -3.45 11.28 -10.87
CA PRO A 95 -2.41 10.75 -9.97
C PRO A 95 -2.58 11.17 -8.51
N GLU A 96 -3.13 12.36 -8.26
CA GLU A 96 -3.37 12.91 -6.93
C GLU A 96 -4.39 12.09 -6.16
N MET A 97 -5.62 11.94 -6.69
CA MET A 97 -6.67 11.16 -6.03
C MET A 97 -6.32 9.67 -5.91
N ARG A 98 -5.50 9.15 -6.84
CA ARG A 98 -4.99 7.77 -6.74
C ARG A 98 -4.16 7.56 -5.48
N MET A 99 -3.26 8.48 -5.14
CA MET A 99 -2.41 8.31 -3.96
C MET A 99 -3.16 8.53 -2.64
N ASP A 100 -4.14 9.43 -2.61
CA ASP A 100 -5.04 9.59 -1.45
C ASP A 100 -5.77 8.26 -1.14
N LEU A 101 -6.31 7.60 -2.16
CA LEU A 101 -6.97 6.29 -2.04
C LEU A 101 -6.00 5.21 -1.55
N VAL A 102 -4.80 5.15 -2.13
CA VAL A 102 -3.77 4.19 -1.72
C VAL A 102 -3.37 4.39 -0.26
N GLN A 103 -3.20 5.65 0.18
CA GLN A 103 -2.88 5.95 1.58
C GLN A 103 -4.04 5.57 2.51
N GLU A 104 -5.29 5.80 2.12
CA GLU A 104 -6.43 5.38 2.94
C GLU A 104 -6.54 3.85 3.04
N GLU A 105 -6.33 3.12 1.94
CA GLU A 105 -6.28 1.65 1.94
C GLU A 105 -5.17 1.12 2.86
N ARG A 106 -3.97 1.70 2.80
CA ARG A 106 -2.83 1.31 3.67
C ARG A 106 -3.13 1.54 5.15
N LYS A 107 -3.65 2.72 5.51
CA LYS A 107 -4.01 3.04 6.91
C LYS A 107 -5.13 2.14 7.41
N GLN A 108 -6.14 1.90 6.57
CA GLN A 108 -7.26 1.03 6.90
C GLN A 108 -6.79 -0.40 7.18
N LEU A 109 -5.88 -0.93 6.36
CA LEU A 109 -5.30 -2.25 6.57
C LEU A 109 -4.55 -2.36 7.91
N ILE A 110 -3.71 -1.38 8.26
CA ILE A 110 -3.03 -1.36 9.56
C ILE A 110 -4.06 -1.39 10.69
N ARG A 111 -5.09 -0.53 10.63
CA ARG A 111 -6.16 -0.51 11.64
C ARG A 111 -6.82 -1.88 11.77
N GLU A 112 -7.23 -2.50 10.66
CA GLU A 112 -7.90 -3.81 10.65
C GLU A 112 -7.03 -4.91 11.28
N VAL A 113 -5.76 -5.00 10.90
CA VAL A 113 -4.83 -6.00 11.44
C VAL A 113 -4.54 -5.73 12.92
N CYS A 114 -4.31 -4.48 13.31
CA CYS A 114 -4.10 -4.10 14.70
C CYS A 114 -5.32 -4.33 15.60
N HIS A 115 -6.55 -4.23 15.06
CA HIS A 115 -7.76 -4.56 15.81
C HIS A 115 -7.92 -6.07 16.04
N GLY A 116 -7.48 -6.91 15.11
CA GLY A 116 -7.57 -8.37 15.24
C GLY A 116 -6.62 -8.98 16.27
N ASP A 117 -5.42 -8.41 16.46
CA ASP A 117 -4.33 -8.98 17.28
C ASP A 117 -3.74 -7.98 18.30
N LYS A 118 -4.54 -7.00 18.77
CA LYS A 118 -4.06 -5.82 19.50
C LYS A 118 -3.21 -6.13 20.73
N GLU A 119 -3.65 -7.04 21.60
CA GLU A 119 -2.93 -7.36 22.85
C GLU A 119 -1.59 -8.05 22.59
N ALA A 120 -1.56 -9.04 21.68
CA ALA A 120 -0.34 -9.76 21.34
C ALA A 120 0.71 -8.88 20.64
N LEU A 121 0.28 -7.87 19.89
CA LEU A 121 1.16 -6.93 19.21
C LEU A 121 1.70 -5.85 20.16
N LEU A 122 0.90 -5.40 21.13
CA LEU A 122 1.29 -4.40 22.13
C LEU A 122 2.16 -4.97 23.26
N GLU A 123 1.93 -6.20 23.72
CA GLU A 123 2.75 -6.84 24.77
C GLU A 123 4.21 -7.05 24.32
N LYS A 124 4.43 -7.33 23.03
CA LYS A 124 5.77 -7.48 22.43
C LYS A 124 6.55 -6.16 22.30
N GLU A 125 5.95 -5.03 22.66
CA GLU A 125 6.54 -3.68 22.53
C GLU A 125 7.32 -3.22 23.78
N ILE A 126 7.10 -3.85 24.94
CA ILE A 126 7.61 -3.40 26.24
C ILE A 126 9.05 -3.89 26.42
N GLY A 127 10.05 -3.12 25.97
CA GLY A 127 11.45 -3.44 26.27
C GLY A 127 12.54 -2.73 25.46
N TYR A 128 12.19 -2.07 24.35
CA TYR A 128 13.12 -1.25 23.57
C TYR A 128 12.76 0.23 23.70
N ASN A 129 13.76 1.11 23.63
CA ASN A 129 13.53 2.54 23.68
C ASN A 129 12.75 2.98 22.41
N LYS A 130 11.43 3.08 22.59
CA LYS A 130 10.35 3.12 21.58
C LYS A 130 10.50 4.24 20.53
N TYR A 131 11.39 5.19 20.78
CA TYR A 131 11.48 6.45 20.05
C TYR A 131 12.75 6.60 19.21
N HIS A 132 13.71 5.66 19.28
CA HIS A 132 14.97 5.78 18.50
C HIS A 132 14.77 5.75 16.99
N HIS A 133 13.65 5.21 16.50
CA HIS A 133 13.34 5.18 15.07
C HIS A 133 12.57 6.41 14.60
N LEU A 134 12.17 7.32 15.50
CA LEU A 134 11.28 8.44 15.18
C LEU A 134 12.08 9.75 15.06
N ILE A 135 12.14 10.26 13.84
CA ILE A 135 12.77 11.52 13.45
C ILE A 135 11.73 12.62 13.46
N VAL A 136 12.02 13.76 14.10
CA VAL A 136 11.05 14.84 14.26
C VAL A 136 11.49 16.11 13.55
N ASP A 137 10.57 16.67 12.77
CA ASP A 137 10.63 17.99 12.18
C ASP A 137 9.45 18.85 12.68
N ASN A 138 9.72 19.66 13.70
CA ASN A 138 8.74 20.57 14.30
C ASN A 138 8.28 21.68 13.34
N ALA A 139 9.12 22.11 12.39
CA ALA A 139 8.79 23.22 11.49
C ALA A 139 7.67 22.84 10.53
N HIS A 140 7.67 21.58 10.07
CA HIS A 140 6.68 21.04 9.15
C HIS A 140 5.63 20.16 9.84
N GLY A 141 5.81 19.87 11.13
CA GLY A 141 4.87 19.06 11.92
C GLY A 141 4.97 17.56 11.63
N ILE A 142 6.14 17.05 11.26
CA ILE A 142 6.34 15.68 10.76
C ILE A 142 7.12 14.84 11.78
N ILE A 143 6.66 13.62 12.02
CA ILE A 143 7.40 12.55 12.70
C ILE A 143 7.59 11.42 11.69
N TYR A 144 8.83 11.12 11.31
CA TYR A 144 9.15 10.03 10.40
C TYR A 144 9.76 8.84 11.15
N CYS A 145 9.11 7.68 11.09
CA CYS A 145 9.69 6.42 11.53
C CYS A 145 10.61 5.80 10.48
N PHE A 146 11.91 5.80 10.74
CA PHE A 146 12.88 5.18 9.84
C PHE A 146 13.01 3.67 10.11
N VAL A 147 12.81 2.89 9.05
CA VAL A 147 13.16 1.47 9.01
C VAL A 147 14.46 1.32 8.21
N PRO A 148 15.53 0.73 8.79
CA PRO A 148 16.76 0.50 8.05
C PRO A 148 16.53 -0.36 6.80
N LYS A 149 17.26 -0.01 5.73
CA LYS A 149 17.27 -0.72 4.43
C LYS A 149 16.01 -0.53 3.55
N VAL A 150 15.20 0.48 3.85
CA VAL A 150 13.99 0.89 3.09
C VAL A 150 14.25 2.15 2.25
N ALA A 151 15.40 2.23 1.56
CA ALA A 151 15.88 3.48 0.95
C ALA A 151 15.95 4.68 1.94
N CYS A 152 16.07 4.40 3.24
CA CYS A 152 15.98 5.37 4.33
C CYS A 152 17.00 6.51 4.25
N THR A 153 18.12 6.33 3.54
CA THR A 153 19.13 7.37 3.37
C THR A 153 18.58 8.58 2.58
N ASN A 154 17.79 8.35 1.53
CA ASN A 154 17.20 9.45 0.76
C ASN A 154 16.14 10.20 1.57
N LEU A 155 15.30 9.48 2.32
CA LEU A 155 14.34 10.08 3.23
C LEU A 155 15.02 10.85 4.37
N LYS A 156 16.11 10.33 4.95
CA LYS A 156 16.89 11.06 5.97
C LYS A 156 17.55 12.32 5.41
N LYS A 157 18.11 12.27 4.19
CA LYS A 157 18.66 13.46 3.49
C LYS A 157 17.57 14.51 3.25
N PHE A 158 16.39 14.08 2.85
CA PHE A 158 15.23 14.93 2.68
C PHE A 158 14.81 15.59 4.00
N MET A 159 14.63 14.82 5.08
CA MET A 159 14.31 15.35 6.42
C MET A 159 15.36 16.33 6.94
N LEU A 160 16.65 16.08 6.68
CA LEU A 160 17.73 16.98 7.05
C LEU A 160 17.60 18.34 6.36
N ILE A 161 17.22 18.36 5.08
CA ILE A 161 17.03 19.61 4.33
C ILE A 161 15.80 20.35 4.78
N LEU A 162 14.68 19.66 5.03
CA LEU A 162 13.50 20.30 5.60
C LEU A 162 13.85 21.01 6.91
N LYS A 163 14.65 20.37 7.76
CA LYS A 163 15.12 20.96 9.01
C LYS A 163 16.06 22.16 8.82
N LYS A 164 16.86 22.21 7.74
CA LYS A 164 17.73 23.35 7.42
C LYS A 164 16.92 24.61 7.07
N GLY A 165 15.66 24.46 6.66
CA GLY A 165 14.75 25.56 6.38
C GLY A 165 14.99 26.25 5.03
N GLU A 166 14.20 27.28 4.74
CA GLU A 166 14.25 27.99 3.46
C GLU A 166 15.49 28.92 3.33
N PRO A 167 16.09 29.00 2.12
CA PRO A 167 15.76 28.26 0.91
C PRO A 167 16.23 26.79 0.99
N TYR A 168 15.38 25.85 0.59
CA TYR A 168 15.72 24.43 0.63
C TYR A 168 16.84 24.10 -0.36
N GLY A 169 17.89 23.42 0.13
CA GLY A 169 18.94 22.85 -0.71
C GLY A 169 18.48 21.60 -1.46
N ASP A 170 19.31 21.10 -2.37
CA ASP A 170 19.06 19.83 -3.09
C ASP A 170 19.45 18.61 -2.22
N PRO A 171 18.52 17.68 -1.93
CA PRO A 171 18.82 16.42 -1.23
C PRO A 171 19.88 15.55 -1.89
N GLY A 172 20.06 15.65 -3.21
CA GLY A 172 21.13 14.98 -3.93
C GLY A 172 22.53 15.43 -3.49
N ASN A 173 22.67 16.67 -3.02
CA ASN A 173 23.96 17.27 -2.66
C ASN A 173 24.36 17.07 -1.20
N VAL A 174 23.55 16.37 -0.39
CA VAL A 174 23.90 16.06 1.00
C VAL A 174 24.99 14.99 1.03
N THR A 175 26.20 15.41 1.43
CA THR A 175 27.39 14.56 1.63
C THR A 175 27.61 14.16 3.09
N GLU A 176 26.92 14.82 4.03
CA GLU A 176 26.99 14.51 5.47
C GLU A 176 26.47 13.10 5.74
N ASP A 177 27.11 12.38 6.68
CA ASP A 177 26.60 11.09 7.15
C ASP A 177 25.33 11.30 7.98
N VAL A 178 24.19 11.15 7.32
CA VAL A 178 22.84 11.27 7.90
C VAL A 178 22.53 10.18 8.94
N HIS A 179 23.39 9.16 9.09
CA HIS A 179 23.23 8.12 10.09
C HIS A 179 23.88 8.50 11.43
N THR A 180 24.84 9.43 11.43
CA THR A 180 25.60 9.84 12.62
C THR A 180 25.35 11.30 13.01
N SER A 181 24.64 12.06 12.17
CA SER A 181 24.39 13.48 12.42
C SER A 181 23.43 13.70 13.60
N GLY A 182 23.94 14.32 14.68
CA GLY A 182 23.16 14.82 15.81
C GLY A 182 22.19 15.96 15.45
N ALA A 183 22.13 16.35 14.17
CA ALA A 183 21.16 17.30 13.64
C ALA A 183 19.75 16.71 13.55
N ILE A 184 19.52 15.43 13.85
CA ILE A 184 18.19 14.81 13.83
C ILE A 184 17.62 14.84 15.25
N THR A 185 16.50 15.54 15.44
CA THR A 185 15.83 15.61 16.75
C THR A 185 14.96 14.38 16.92
N PHE A 186 15.03 13.74 18.09
CA PHE A 186 14.15 12.66 18.51
C PHE A 186 13.09 13.21 19.49
N LEU A 187 11.89 12.62 19.45
CA LEU A 187 10.57 13.15 19.84
C LEU A 187 10.39 14.39 20.74
N SER A 188 9.53 15.29 20.24
CA SER A 188 8.54 16.12 20.95
C SER A 188 7.16 15.94 20.26
N SER A 189 6.04 16.08 20.97
CA SER A 189 4.67 15.85 20.46
C SER A 189 4.33 16.70 19.22
N LEU A 190 3.86 16.09 18.13
CA LEU A 190 3.53 16.76 16.86
C LEU A 190 2.32 16.12 16.15
N PRO A 191 1.71 16.81 15.16
CA PRO A 191 0.43 16.40 14.57
C PRO A 191 0.48 15.37 13.43
N LYS A 192 1.62 15.10 12.77
CA LYS A 192 1.67 14.14 11.64
C LYS A 192 2.74 13.06 11.82
N HIS A 193 2.38 11.81 11.58
CA HIS A 193 3.26 10.65 11.69
C HIS A 193 3.38 9.90 10.35
N GLU A 194 4.60 9.56 9.97
CA GLU A 194 4.94 8.94 8.69
C GLU A 194 5.82 7.71 8.91
N ILE A 195 5.62 6.67 8.11
CA ILE A 195 6.47 5.47 8.10
C ILE A 195 6.80 5.06 6.67
N ALA A 196 8.02 4.57 6.44
CA ALA A 196 8.40 3.96 5.18
C ALA A 196 8.68 2.45 5.38
N VAL A 197 8.11 1.62 4.52
CA VAL A 197 8.22 0.15 4.57
C VAL A 197 8.68 -0.45 3.23
N ILE A 198 9.21 -1.67 3.30
CA ILE A 198 9.64 -2.48 2.13
C ILE A 198 9.19 -3.93 2.37
N ASN A 199 9.04 -4.72 1.31
CA ASN A 199 8.86 -6.16 1.44
C ASN A 199 9.89 -6.77 2.43
N PRO A 200 9.45 -7.52 3.47
CA PRO A 200 10.34 -7.99 4.53
C PRO A 200 11.52 -8.84 4.03
N PHE A 201 11.30 -9.68 3.03
CA PHE A 201 12.36 -10.56 2.49
C PHE A 201 13.36 -9.79 1.63
N VAL A 202 12.89 -8.80 0.87
CA VAL A 202 13.77 -7.87 0.16
C VAL A 202 14.64 -7.09 1.14
N ARG A 203 14.07 -6.68 2.28
CA ARG A 203 14.81 -6.00 3.36
C ARG A 203 15.97 -6.85 3.87
N LEU A 204 15.74 -8.15 4.10
CA LEU A 204 16.77 -9.08 4.59
C LEU A 204 17.91 -9.27 3.61
N ILE A 205 17.61 -9.35 2.31
CA ILE A 205 18.64 -9.37 1.26
C ILE A 205 19.46 -8.08 1.32
N SER A 206 18.81 -6.92 1.37
CA SER A 206 19.49 -5.62 1.47
C SER A 206 20.34 -5.49 2.74
N ALA A 207 19.85 -6.00 3.87
CA ALA A 207 20.59 -6.05 5.14
C ALA A 207 21.83 -6.94 5.01
N TYR A 208 21.67 -8.17 4.53
CA TYR A 208 22.78 -9.11 4.33
C TYR A 208 23.87 -8.52 3.44
N ARG A 209 23.49 -8.00 2.26
CA ARG A 209 24.43 -7.41 1.30
C ARG A 209 25.22 -6.27 1.95
N ASN A 210 24.52 -5.39 2.64
CA ASN A 210 25.15 -4.26 3.30
C ASN A 210 26.08 -4.62 4.46
N LYS A 211 25.76 -5.67 5.23
CA LYS A 211 26.52 -6.01 6.45
C LYS A 211 27.61 -7.05 6.22
N PHE A 212 27.46 -7.92 5.23
CA PHE A 212 28.33 -9.10 5.05
C PHE A 212 29.00 -9.20 3.67
N GLU A 213 28.60 -8.43 2.65
CA GLU A 213 29.30 -8.44 1.35
C GLU A 213 30.47 -7.47 1.27
N HIS A 214 30.57 -6.54 2.22
CA HIS A 214 31.64 -5.55 2.30
C HIS A 214 32.38 -5.64 3.64
N ILE A 215 33.60 -5.11 3.69
CA ILE A 215 34.38 -5.02 4.93
C ILE A 215 33.58 -4.17 5.93
N ASN A 216 33.26 -4.77 7.07
CA ASN A 216 32.54 -4.11 8.14
C ASN A 216 33.17 -4.47 9.50
N ASP A 217 33.98 -3.55 10.03
CA ASP A 217 34.76 -3.78 11.25
C ASP A 217 33.88 -3.90 12.51
N PHE A 218 32.60 -3.49 12.46
CA PHE A 218 31.65 -3.65 13.55
C PHE A 218 30.82 -4.94 13.43
N PHE A 219 30.17 -5.17 12.28
CA PHE A 219 29.26 -6.31 12.09
C PHE A 219 30.00 -7.64 11.96
N TYR A 220 31.23 -7.63 11.47
CA TYR A 220 32.00 -8.85 11.32
C TYR A 220 32.29 -9.53 12.68
N PRO A 221 32.98 -8.88 13.63
CA PRO A 221 33.26 -9.52 14.92
C PRO A 221 31.99 -9.80 15.73
N THR A 222 30.97 -8.94 15.63
CA THR A 222 29.73 -9.02 16.41
C THR A 222 28.80 -10.13 15.93
N TYR A 223 28.62 -10.27 14.61
CA TYR A 223 27.65 -11.20 14.02
C TYR A 223 28.30 -12.23 13.11
N ALA A 224 29.07 -11.80 12.10
CA ALA A 224 29.53 -12.68 11.04
C ALA A 224 30.33 -13.88 11.55
N ARG A 225 31.22 -13.66 12.54
CA ARG A 225 32.01 -14.74 13.15
C ARG A 225 31.15 -15.78 13.84
N ASN A 226 30.12 -15.35 14.57
CA ASN A 226 29.21 -16.28 15.24
C ASN A 226 28.38 -17.07 14.23
N ILE A 227 27.87 -16.40 13.19
CA ILE A 227 27.14 -17.05 12.08
C ILE A 227 28.03 -18.08 11.37
N LEU A 228 29.28 -17.74 11.09
CA LEU A 228 30.27 -18.65 10.47
C LEU A 228 30.56 -19.87 11.32
N ARG A 229 30.67 -19.71 12.65
CA ARG A 229 30.88 -20.81 13.60
C ARG A 229 29.70 -21.76 13.66
N LEU A 230 28.50 -21.21 13.79
CA LEU A 230 27.30 -22.00 14.05
C LEU A 230 26.73 -22.65 12.78
N TYR A 231 26.77 -21.94 11.65
CA TYR A 231 26.07 -22.35 10.44
C TYR A 231 26.99 -22.44 9.21
N GLY A 232 28.17 -21.82 9.24
CA GLY A 232 29.11 -21.75 8.11
C GLY A 232 30.18 -22.84 8.06
N ASN A 233 30.22 -23.78 9.03
CA ASN A 233 31.28 -24.80 9.17
C ASN A 233 32.70 -24.25 9.39
N TYR A 234 32.84 -23.09 10.07
CA TYR A 234 34.14 -22.53 10.45
C TYR A 234 34.36 -22.61 11.97
N SER A 235 35.10 -23.60 12.45
CA SER A 235 35.40 -23.73 13.90
C SER A 235 36.16 -22.52 14.46
N ASN A 236 37.10 -21.97 13.67
CA ASN A 236 37.85 -20.77 14.04
C ASN A 236 37.88 -19.77 12.87
N PRO A 237 36.83 -18.94 12.69
CA PRO A 237 36.82 -17.92 11.66
C PRO A 237 37.89 -16.83 11.93
N PRO A 238 38.36 -16.15 10.87
CA PRO A 238 39.27 -15.00 10.96
C PRO A 238 38.85 -14.01 12.06
N GLN A 239 39.84 -13.31 12.64
CA GLN A 239 39.55 -12.40 13.75
C GLN A 239 38.99 -11.06 13.26
N THR A 240 39.43 -10.61 12.08
CA THR A 240 39.08 -9.30 11.54
C THR A 240 38.32 -9.40 10.21
N ALA A 241 37.52 -8.37 9.91
CA ALA A 241 36.79 -8.29 8.64
C ALA A 241 37.74 -8.25 7.42
N ARG A 242 38.87 -7.57 7.56
CA ARG A 242 39.91 -7.45 6.52
C ARG A 242 40.55 -8.80 6.20
N GLU A 243 40.95 -9.54 7.24
CA GLU A 243 41.50 -10.89 7.09
C GLU A 243 40.49 -11.83 6.42
N ALA A 244 39.24 -11.80 6.88
CA ALA A 244 38.17 -12.61 6.31
C ALA A 244 37.94 -12.30 4.83
N THR A 245 37.92 -11.02 4.47
CA THR A 245 37.74 -10.59 3.08
C THR A 245 38.93 -10.99 2.20
N ALA A 246 40.16 -10.87 2.69
CA ALA A 246 41.36 -11.33 1.98
C ALA A 246 41.34 -12.83 1.70
N LEU A 247 40.72 -13.61 2.59
CA LEU A 247 40.54 -15.06 2.45
C LEU A 247 39.25 -15.46 1.71
N GLY A 248 38.42 -14.49 1.30
CA GLY A 248 37.10 -14.76 0.70
C GLY A 248 36.09 -15.40 1.66
N VAL A 249 36.33 -15.33 2.97
CA VAL A 249 35.49 -15.92 4.01
C VAL A 249 34.41 -14.93 4.45
N ARG A 250 33.15 -15.31 4.26
CA ARG A 250 31.98 -14.57 4.78
C ARG A 250 30.80 -15.53 5.01
N PRO A 251 29.89 -15.22 5.93
CA PRO A 251 28.63 -15.95 6.02
C PRO A 251 27.93 -15.93 4.66
N SER A 252 27.38 -17.05 4.23
CA SER A 252 26.44 -17.05 3.09
C SER A 252 25.07 -16.50 3.50
N PHE A 253 24.23 -16.13 2.54
CA PHE A 253 22.85 -15.72 2.83
C PHE A 253 22.07 -16.84 3.53
N LYS A 254 22.29 -18.11 3.13
CA LYS A 254 21.75 -19.27 3.83
C LYS A 254 22.15 -19.29 5.30
N ASN A 255 23.43 -19.08 5.62
CA ASN A 255 23.89 -19.06 7.03
C ASN A 255 23.25 -17.93 7.82
N PHE A 256 23.08 -16.77 7.17
CA PHE A 256 22.37 -15.64 7.78
C PHE A 256 20.90 -15.98 8.07
N ILE A 257 20.18 -16.63 7.14
CA ILE A 257 18.80 -17.06 7.41
C ILE A 257 18.74 -18.12 8.53
N GLN A 258 19.65 -19.09 8.54
CA GLN A 258 19.74 -20.08 9.62
C GLN A 258 19.94 -19.43 11.00
N TYR A 259 20.76 -18.38 11.06
CA TYR A 259 20.90 -17.56 12.26
C TYR A 259 19.60 -16.87 12.68
N LEU A 260 18.80 -16.36 11.74
CA LEU A 260 17.52 -15.72 12.04
C LEU A 260 16.44 -16.71 12.48
N VAL A 261 16.42 -17.93 11.95
CA VAL A 261 15.39 -18.91 12.29
C VAL A 261 15.72 -19.75 13.54
N ASP A 262 16.95 -19.66 14.05
CA ASP A 262 17.32 -20.27 15.32
C ASP A 262 16.68 -19.51 16.49
N SER A 263 15.81 -20.19 17.26
CA SER A 263 15.11 -19.59 18.40
C SER A 263 16.06 -19.02 19.44
N LYS A 264 17.24 -19.62 19.59
CA LYS A 264 18.27 -19.17 20.54
C LYS A 264 18.81 -17.79 20.20
N THR A 265 18.68 -17.34 18.96
CA THR A 265 19.17 -16.02 18.55
C THR A 265 18.38 -14.91 19.26
N GLU A 266 17.05 -14.88 19.12
CA GLU A 266 16.23 -13.87 19.81
C GLU A 266 16.13 -14.11 21.32
N GLU A 267 16.23 -15.36 21.79
CA GLU A 267 16.29 -15.66 23.24
C GLU A 267 17.52 -15.01 23.91
N ARG A 268 18.67 -14.99 23.23
CA ARG A 268 19.91 -14.40 23.77
C ARG A 268 19.93 -12.89 23.69
N SER A 269 19.51 -12.35 22.54
CA SER A 269 19.47 -10.91 22.31
C SER A 269 18.42 -10.60 21.26
N PRO A 270 17.64 -9.53 21.45
CA PRO A 270 16.75 -9.03 20.42
C PRO A 270 17.50 -8.76 19.11
N PHE A 271 16.84 -9.02 17.97
CA PHE A 271 17.44 -8.80 16.65
C PHE A 271 17.96 -7.37 16.46
N ASP A 272 19.06 -7.23 15.73
CA ASP A 272 19.56 -5.95 15.27
C ASP A 272 18.52 -5.23 14.42
N GLU A 273 18.46 -3.90 14.50
CA GLU A 273 17.49 -3.06 13.77
C GLU A 273 17.47 -3.29 12.24
N HIS A 274 18.58 -3.77 11.65
CA HIS A 274 18.67 -4.01 10.21
C HIS A 274 17.89 -5.25 9.76
N TRP A 275 17.62 -6.19 10.66
CA TRP A 275 16.80 -7.39 10.41
C TRP A 275 15.76 -7.62 11.52
N ARG A 276 15.43 -6.63 12.34
CA ARG A 276 14.26 -6.72 13.23
C ARG A 276 12.98 -6.48 12.43
N GLN A 277 11.88 -7.12 12.78
CA GLN A 277 10.56 -6.87 12.16
C GLN A 277 10.18 -5.38 12.20
N MET A 278 9.66 -4.84 11.10
CA MET A 278 9.36 -3.41 10.93
C MET A 278 8.31 -2.93 11.94
N TYR A 279 7.29 -3.74 12.21
CA TYR A 279 6.25 -3.42 13.19
C TYR A 279 6.83 -3.23 14.61
N ARG A 280 7.93 -3.92 14.94
CA ARG A 280 8.63 -3.78 16.23
C ARG A 280 9.59 -2.59 16.30
N LEU A 281 9.84 -1.93 15.17
CA LEU A 281 10.64 -0.70 15.10
C LEU A 281 9.75 0.54 15.21
N CYS A 282 8.59 0.50 14.55
CA CYS A 282 7.73 1.68 14.37
C CYS A 282 6.37 1.59 15.08
N TYR A 283 6.02 0.45 15.67
CA TYR A 283 4.85 0.29 16.52
C TYR A 283 3.52 0.81 15.92
N PRO A 284 3.14 0.37 14.70
CA PRO A 284 1.97 0.91 13.97
C PRO A 284 0.62 0.60 14.63
N CYS A 285 0.57 -0.27 15.63
CA CYS A 285 -0.64 -0.50 16.43
C CYS A 285 -0.74 0.43 17.64
N ALA A 286 0.35 1.09 18.01
CA ALA A 286 0.40 2.08 19.08
C ALA A 286 0.47 3.52 18.58
N ILE A 287 0.95 3.73 17.35
CA ILE A 287 1.10 5.03 16.70
C ILE A 287 0.16 5.07 15.48
N GLU A 288 -0.73 6.05 15.45
CA GLU A 288 -1.58 6.30 14.29
C GLU A 288 -0.78 7.06 13.23
N PHE A 289 -0.42 6.36 12.14
CA PHE A 289 0.31 6.93 11.03
C PHE A 289 -0.62 7.63 10.04
N ASP A 290 -0.33 8.89 9.74
CA ASP A 290 -1.01 9.71 8.74
C ASP A 290 -0.56 9.38 7.31
N PHE A 291 0.65 8.81 7.17
CA PHE A 291 1.24 8.45 5.88
C PHE A 291 2.07 7.16 5.98
N ILE A 292 1.87 6.26 5.02
CA ILE A 292 2.58 4.97 4.91
C ILE A 292 3.18 4.88 3.51
N GLY A 293 4.49 5.07 3.40
CA GLY A 293 5.24 4.94 2.15
C GLY A 293 5.73 3.52 1.91
N HIS A 294 5.71 3.07 0.66
CA HIS A 294 6.31 1.81 0.24
C HIS A 294 7.53 2.09 -0.64
N GLN A 295 8.62 1.37 -0.43
CA GLN A 295 9.80 1.52 -1.28
C GLN A 295 9.48 1.23 -2.76
N GLU A 296 8.54 0.31 -3.02
CA GLU A 296 8.11 -0.02 -4.38
C GLU A 296 7.40 1.14 -5.10
N THR A 297 6.85 2.10 -4.35
CA THR A 297 6.19 3.32 -4.86
C THR A 297 6.83 4.58 -4.29
N LEU A 298 8.14 4.54 -3.97
CA LEU A 298 8.83 5.58 -3.23
C LEU A 298 8.71 6.96 -3.89
N GLN A 299 8.83 7.01 -5.22
CA GLN A 299 8.77 8.28 -5.95
C GLN A 299 7.38 8.89 -5.88
N GLU A 300 6.34 8.10 -6.13
CA GLU A 300 4.94 8.53 -6.07
C GLU A 300 4.53 8.93 -4.65
N ASP A 301 4.99 8.16 -3.65
CA ASP A 301 4.76 8.45 -2.23
C ASP A 301 5.46 9.76 -1.82
N ALA A 302 6.73 9.95 -2.20
CA ALA A 302 7.46 11.17 -1.87
C ALA A 302 6.84 12.41 -2.53
N GLU A 303 6.46 12.33 -3.81
CA GLU A 303 5.78 13.42 -4.50
C GLU A 303 4.40 13.74 -3.89
N HIS A 304 3.68 12.70 -3.46
CA HIS A 304 2.40 12.89 -2.78
C HIS A 304 2.57 13.55 -1.42
N LEU A 305 3.55 13.11 -0.64
CA LEU A 305 3.88 13.71 0.64
C LEU A 305 4.23 15.20 0.49
N LEU A 306 5.06 15.54 -0.50
CA LEU A 306 5.40 16.94 -0.82
C LEU A 306 4.17 17.79 -1.10
N ARG A 307 3.14 17.24 -1.75
CA ARG A 307 1.87 17.94 -1.97
C ARG A 307 1.10 18.15 -0.67
N ILE A 308 1.03 17.14 0.21
CA ILE A 308 0.39 17.24 1.54
C ILE A 308 1.05 18.34 2.39
N LEU A 309 2.38 18.45 2.28
CA LEU A 309 3.19 19.46 2.97
C LEU A 309 3.18 20.83 2.27
N LYS A 310 2.63 20.92 1.06
CA LYS A 310 2.63 22.12 0.19
C LYS A 310 4.04 22.58 -0.24
N LEU A 311 4.98 21.63 -0.36
CA LEU A 311 6.39 21.86 -0.68
C LEU A 311 6.77 21.40 -2.10
N GLN A 312 5.81 20.96 -2.91
CA GLN A 312 6.07 20.39 -4.24
C GLN A 312 6.71 21.36 -5.25
N LYS A 313 6.72 22.67 -4.94
CA LYS A 313 7.37 23.70 -5.76
C LYS A 313 8.75 24.07 -5.25
N ASP A 314 9.03 23.77 -3.99
CA ASP A 314 10.17 24.33 -3.24
C ASP A 314 11.30 23.30 -3.09
N ILE A 315 10.95 22.01 -3.07
CA ILE A 315 11.92 20.91 -3.00
C ILE A 315 11.49 19.75 -3.89
N ARG A 316 12.47 19.02 -4.42
CA ARG A 316 12.24 17.78 -5.17
C ARG A 316 12.84 16.60 -4.44
N PHE A 317 12.12 15.48 -4.45
CA PHE A 317 12.68 14.23 -3.98
C PHE A 317 13.73 13.74 -5.00
N PRO A 318 14.93 13.33 -4.55
CA PRO A 318 15.97 12.87 -5.46
C PRO A 318 15.48 11.60 -6.17
N HIS A 319 15.64 11.55 -7.49
CA HIS A 319 15.27 10.37 -8.26
C HIS A 319 16.01 9.16 -7.71
N SER A 320 15.27 8.12 -7.36
CA SER A 320 15.82 6.86 -6.87
C SER A 320 16.63 6.19 -7.99
N TYR A 321 17.95 6.40 -8.00
CA TYR A 321 18.82 5.65 -8.89
C TYR A 321 18.86 4.19 -8.45
N VAL A 322 18.12 3.35 -9.20
CA VAL A 322 18.49 2.00 -9.65
C VAL A 322 19.25 1.18 -8.62
N ASN A 323 18.55 0.46 -7.74
CA ASN A 323 19.04 -0.73 -7.01
C ASN A 323 17.90 -1.42 -6.24
N MET A 324 16.68 -1.44 -6.79
CA MET A 324 15.64 -2.29 -6.22
C MET A 324 16.00 -3.74 -6.53
N THR A 325 16.15 -4.57 -5.50
CA THR A 325 16.25 -6.02 -5.67
C THR A 325 14.99 -6.46 -6.41
N SER A 326 15.13 -6.94 -7.64
CA SER A 326 13.99 -7.41 -8.43
C SER A 326 13.37 -8.65 -7.79
N PRO A 327 12.07 -8.93 -8.04
CA PRO A 327 11.45 -10.18 -7.62
C PRO A 327 12.23 -11.43 -8.07
N ASP A 328 12.71 -11.45 -9.33
CA ASP A 328 13.56 -12.52 -9.87
C ASP A 328 14.88 -12.68 -9.08
N SER A 329 15.37 -11.60 -8.46
CA SER A 329 16.52 -11.69 -7.57
C SER A 329 16.14 -12.36 -6.25
N VAL A 330 14.94 -12.14 -5.70
CA VAL A 330 14.50 -12.71 -4.41
C VAL A 330 14.44 -14.23 -4.47
N GLU A 331 13.82 -14.80 -5.50
CA GLU A 331 13.76 -16.27 -5.68
C GLU A 331 15.16 -16.88 -5.73
N ASN A 332 16.09 -16.26 -6.46
CA ASN A 332 17.47 -16.72 -6.56
C ASN A 332 18.20 -16.70 -5.20
N TRP A 333 18.01 -15.65 -4.38
CA TRP A 333 18.58 -15.59 -3.04
C TRP A 333 18.04 -16.71 -2.14
N PHE A 334 16.74 -16.92 -2.16
CA PHE A 334 16.06 -17.92 -1.32
C PHE A 334 16.15 -19.35 -1.86
N GLY A 335 16.53 -19.57 -3.12
CA GLY A 335 16.70 -20.90 -3.71
C GLY A 335 17.76 -21.76 -3.01
N THR A 336 18.72 -21.13 -2.31
CA THR A 336 19.74 -21.84 -1.51
C THR A 336 19.28 -22.17 -0.08
N VAL A 337 18.13 -21.64 0.33
CA VAL A 337 17.58 -21.75 1.69
C VAL A 337 16.58 -22.91 1.75
N SER A 338 16.62 -23.71 2.81
CA SER A 338 15.72 -24.87 2.94
C SER A 338 14.25 -24.42 2.98
N LEU A 339 13.32 -25.27 2.54
CA LEU A 339 11.88 -24.95 2.62
C LEU A 339 11.42 -24.72 4.07
N GLU A 340 11.99 -25.48 5.01
CA GLU A 340 11.69 -25.34 6.43
C GLU A 340 12.13 -23.97 6.96
N ASP A 341 13.38 -23.56 6.69
CA ASP A 341 13.88 -22.24 7.08
C ASP A 341 13.06 -21.12 6.43
N ARG A 342 12.67 -21.24 5.15
CA ARG A 342 11.81 -20.26 4.47
C ARG A 342 10.45 -20.11 5.16
N LYS A 343 9.83 -21.22 5.56
CA LYS A 343 8.54 -21.22 6.28
C LYS A 343 8.66 -20.65 7.69
N THR A 344 9.70 -21.03 8.42
CA THR A 344 9.97 -20.49 9.76
C THR A 344 10.26 -18.99 9.70
N LEU A 345 11.08 -18.56 8.74
CA LEU A 345 11.36 -17.15 8.49
C LEU A 345 10.08 -16.37 8.15
N TYR A 346 9.20 -16.91 7.29
CA TYR A 346 7.92 -16.25 7.02
C TYR A 346 7.11 -16.04 8.30
N LYS A 347 7.02 -17.04 9.19
CA LYS A 347 6.31 -16.89 10.47
C LYS A 347 6.90 -15.77 11.35
N ILE A 348 8.22 -15.62 11.35
CA ILE A 348 8.93 -14.56 12.11
C ILE A 348 8.54 -13.15 11.62
N TYR A 349 8.29 -12.98 10.31
CA TYR A 349 7.96 -11.69 9.68
C TYR A 349 6.49 -11.59 9.23
N GLU A 350 5.64 -12.56 9.54
CA GLU A 350 4.27 -12.66 9.02
C GLU A 350 3.46 -11.40 9.33
N THR A 351 3.63 -10.84 10.53
CA THR A 351 3.00 -9.59 10.95
C THR A 351 3.38 -8.41 10.05
N ASP A 352 4.64 -8.30 9.61
CA ASP A 352 5.04 -7.25 8.67
C ASP A 352 4.36 -7.43 7.31
N PHE A 353 4.25 -8.67 6.81
CA PHE A 353 3.54 -8.94 5.56
C PHE A 353 2.07 -8.50 5.64
N LYS A 354 1.39 -8.83 6.75
CA LYS A 354 -0.02 -8.50 6.96
C LYS A 354 -0.24 -7.01 7.15
N LEU A 355 0.46 -6.37 8.09
CA LEU A 355 0.26 -4.96 8.41
C LEU A 355 0.49 -4.04 7.21
N PHE A 356 1.51 -4.35 6.41
CA PHE A 356 1.92 -3.50 5.30
C PHE A 356 1.45 -4.03 3.94
N GLY A 357 0.48 -4.94 3.90
CA GLY A 357 -0.17 -5.36 2.65
C GLY A 357 0.74 -6.04 1.63
N TYR A 358 1.84 -6.64 2.07
CA TYR A 358 2.69 -7.44 1.20
C TYR A 358 2.06 -8.82 0.96
N LYS A 359 2.02 -9.24 -0.30
CA LYS A 359 1.58 -10.59 -0.65
C LYS A 359 2.49 -11.62 0.01
N LYS A 360 1.88 -12.65 0.59
CA LYS A 360 2.60 -13.83 1.08
C LYS A 360 3.36 -14.47 -0.10
N PRO A 361 4.67 -14.75 0.03
CA PRO A 361 5.49 -15.24 -1.07
C PRO A 361 5.28 -16.75 -1.26
N GLU A 362 4.13 -17.15 -1.80
CA GLU A 362 3.74 -18.55 -1.94
C GLU A 362 4.75 -19.35 -2.77
N GLU A 363 5.36 -18.73 -3.78
CA GLU A 363 6.44 -19.24 -4.60
C GLU A 363 7.68 -19.67 -3.79
N LEU A 364 7.96 -18.99 -2.66
CA LEU A 364 9.08 -19.33 -1.78
C LEU A 364 8.69 -20.35 -0.70
N LEU A 365 7.40 -20.62 -0.50
CA LEU A 365 6.87 -21.40 0.62
C LEU A 365 6.30 -22.75 0.20
N ARG A 366 6.43 -23.08 -1.09
CA ARG A 366 6.03 -24.36 -1.69
C ARG A 366 7.26 -25.04 -2.31
N ASN A 367 7.16 -26.35 -2.49
CA ASN A 367 8.20 -27.18 -3.13
C ASN A 367 8.17 -26.99 -4.64
#